data_AF-A0A7C2C6D9-F1
#
_entry.id   AF-A0A7C2C6D9-F1
#
_cell.length_a   1.000
_cell.length_b   1.000
_cell.length_c   1.000
_cell.angle_alpha   90.00
_cell.angle_beta   90.00
_cell.angle_gamma   90.00
#
_symmetry.space_group_name_H-M   'P 1'
#
loop_
_entity.id
_entity.type
_entity.pdbx_description
1 polymer ?
#
loop_
_entity_poly.entity_id
_entity_poly.type
_entity_poly.pdbx_seq_one_letter_code
_entity_poly.pdbx_strand_id
1 'polypeptide(L)' 'MRRYPAHKVTALLVAHKDLMEAWKEAAREGRIRAKTLGRENVVLVEDPALIARLEALGLRGEPVKEEA' A
#
# COMPACT_ATOMS: atom_id res chain seq x y z
N MET A 1 -6.38 -4.90 -6.94
CA MET A 1 -5.79 -3.70 -6.32
C MET A 1 -6.50 -3.35 -5.01
N ARG A 2 -5.74 -2.87 -4.01
CA ARG A 2 -6.26 -2.34 -2.73
C ARG A 2 -5.74 -0.92 -2.48
N ARG A 3 -6.57 -0.06 -1.91
CA ARG A 3 -6.22 1.31 -1.50
C ARG A 3 -5.95 1.38 -0.02
N TYR A 4 -4.92 2.12 0.33
CA TYR A 4 -4.53 2.40 1.71
C TYR A 4 -4.23 3.89 1.90
N PRO A 5 -4.56 4.49 3.04
CA PRO A 5 -4.09 5.82 3.39
C PRO A 5 -2.57 5.83 3.52
N ALA A 6 -1.89 6.77 2.84
CA ALA A 6 -0.43 6.80 2.79
C ALA A 6 0.19 6.94 4.19
N HIS A 7 -0.39 7.80 5.04
CA HIS A 7 0.11 8.01 6.40
C HIS A 7 0.09 6.73 7.27
N LYS A 8 -0.94 5.87 7.12
CA LYS A 8 -1.02 4.60 7.85
C LYS A 8 0.01 3.60 7.36
N VAL A 9 0.19 3.52 6.05
CA VAL A 9 1.22 2.67 5.44
C VAL A 9 2.60 3.12 5.87
N THR A 10 2.93 4.41 5.76
CA THR A 10 4.23 4.95 6.15
C THR A 10 4.56 4.64 7.60
N ALA A 11 3.60 4.74 8.53
CA ALA A 11 3.81 4.37 9.92
C ALA A 11 4.22 2.89 10.07
N LEU A 12 3.59 1.98 9.33
CA LEU A 12 3.96 0.56 9.33
C LEU A 12 5.33 0.30 8.67
N LEU A 13 5.64 0.98 7.57
CA LEU A 13 6.95 0.84 6.90
C LEU A 13 8.10 1.27 7.83
N VAL A 14 7.91 2.35 8.58
CA VAL A 14 8.91 2.83 9.56
C VAL A 14 9.08 1.84 10.71
N ALA A 15 7.99 1.22 11.16
CA ALA A 15 8.02 0.24 12.25
C ALA A 15 8.61 -1.12 11.83
N HIS A 16 8.45 -1.52 10.56
CA HIS A 16 8.80 -2.85 10.04
C HIS A 16 9.78 -2.75 8.87
N LYS A 17 11.08 -2.93 9.14
CA LYS A 17 12.14 -2.83 8.12
C LYS A 17 11.99 -3.84 6.98
N ASP A 18 11.55 -5.06 7.28
CA ASP A 18 11.30 -6.11 6.29
C ASP A 18 10.15 -5.74 5.34
N LEU A 19 9.11 -5.09 5.87
CA LEU A 19 8.02 -4.55 5.06
C LEU A 19 8.51 -3.39 4.19
N MET A 20 9.39 -2.53 4.72
CA MET A 20 9.98 -1.43 3.96
C MET A 20 10.79 -1.93 2.75
N GLU A 21 11.59 -2.97 2.91
CA GLU A 21 12.35 -3.55 1.79
C GLU A 21 11.42 -4.16 0.73
N ALA A 22 10.43 -4.96 1.16
CA ALA A 22 9.43 -5.52 0.25
C ALA A 22 8.63 -4.42 -0.49
N TRP A 23 8.35 -3.31 0.20
CA TRP A 23 7.66 -2.15 -0.38
C TRP A 23 8.48 -1.47 -1.47
N LYS A 24 9.79 -1.29 -1.26
CA LYS A 24 10.69 -0.69 -2.25
C LYS A 24 10.77 -1.53 -3.53
N GLU A 25 10.88 -2.85 -3.39
CA GLU A 25 10.91 -3.76 -4.54
C GLU A 25 9.61 -3.71 -5.34
N ALA A 26 8.46 -3.80 -4.67
CA ALA A 26 7.17 -3.69 -5.34
C ALA A 26 6.94 -2.31 -5.99
N ALA A 27 7.45 -1.22 -5.39
CA ALA A 27 7.42 0.11 -6.00
C ALA A 27 8.28 0.17 -7.26
N ARG A 28 9.47 -0.46 -7.24
CA ARG A 28 10.37 -0.54 -8.40
C ARG A 28 9.77 -1.36 -9.54
N GLU A 29 8.98 -2.38 -9.22
CA GLU A 29 8.23 -3.19 -10.18
C GLU A 29 6.93 -2.53 -10.68
N GLY A 30 6.61 -1.32 -10.20
CA GLY A 30 5.40 -0.59 -10.59
C GLY A 30 4.10 -1.15 -10.01
N ARG A 31 4.17 -2.03 -9.00
CA ARG A 31 3.00 -2.63 -8.32
C ARG A 31 2.39 -1.72 -7.24
N ILE A 32 2.94 -0.52 -7.08
CA ILE A 32 2.48 0.48 -6.11
C ILE A 32 2.28 1.81 -6.84
N ARG A 33 1.11 2.43 -6.68
CA ARG A 33 0.80 3.74 -7.26
C ARG A 33 0.35 4.70 -6.16
N ALA A 34 1.03 5.83 -6.02
CA ALA A 34 0.57 6.91 -5.15
C ALA A 34 -0.46 7.77 -5.88
N LYS A 35 -1.54 8.15 -5.20
CA LYS A 35 -2.57 9.07 -5.72
C LYS A 35 -3.03 10.00 -4.61
N THR A 36 -3.46 11.19 -4.96
CA THR A 36 -4.18 12.09 -4.05
C THR A 36 -5.67 12.02 -4.41
N LEU A 37 -6.51 11.70 -3.43
CA LEU A 37 -7.97 11.70 -3.56
C LEU A 37 -8.52 12.86 -2.73
N GLY A 38 -8.91 13.95 -3.40
CA GLY A 38 -9.34 15.18 -2.74
C GLY A 38 -8.22 15.77 -1.89
N ARG A 39 -8.32 15.61 -0.55
CA ARG A 39 -7.32 16.08 0.42
C ARG A 39 -6.49 14.95 1.03
N GLU A 40 -6.75 13.69 0.68
CA GLU A 40 -6.07 12.54 1.26
C GLU A 40 -5.08 11.91 0.28
N ASN A 41 -3.85 11.68 0.75
CA ASN A 41 -2.86 10.90 0.02
C ASN A 41 -3.08 9.42 0.29
N VAL A 42 -3.23 8.66 -0.78
CA VAL A 42 -3.45 7.21 -0.75
C VAL A 42 -2.42 6.49 -1.61
N VAL A 43 -2.19 5.23 -1.29
CA VAL A 43 -1.39 4.31 -2.09
C VAL A 43 -2.26 3.14 -2.53
N LEU A 44 -2.15 2.84 -3.81
CA LEU A 44 -2.75 1.69 -4.45
C LEU A 44 -1.71 0.59 -4.52
N VAL A 45 -2.02 -0.56 -3.97
CA VAL A 45 -1.14 -1.72 -3.93
C VAL A 45 -1.78 -2.82 -4.77
N GLU A 46 -1.02 -3.32 -5.75
CA GLU A 46 -1.41 -4.43 -6.61
C GLU A 46 -0.78 -5.75 -6.15
N ASP A 47 0.33 -5.70 -5.42
CA ASP A 47 1.06 -6.88 -4.94
C ASP A 47 0.27 -7.66 -3.85
N PRO A 48 -0.15 -8.91 -4.12
CA PRO A 48 -0.92 -9.70 -3.16
C PRO A 48 -0.18 -10.03 -1.86
N ALA A 49 1.15 -10.19 -1.91
CA ALA A 49 1.93 -10.50 -0.73
C ALA A 49 2.04 -9.28 0.21
N LEU A 50 2.21 -8.08 -0.36
CA LEU A 50 2.16 -6.85 0.43
C LEU A 50 0.77 -6.61 1.02
N ILE A 51 -0.29 -6.84 0.26
CA ILE A 51 -1.67 -6.74 0.76
C ILE A 51 -1.87 -7.64 1.98
N ALA A 52 -1.48 -8.92 1.90
CA ALA A 52 -1.60 -9.85 3.00
C ALA A 52 -0.79 -9.43 4.24
N ARG A 53 0.43 -8.88 4.05
CA ARG A 53 1.25 -8.38 5.15
C ARG A 53 0.61 -7.16 5.84
N LEU A 54 0.09 -6.20 5.09
CA LEU A 54 -0.60 -5.04 5.65
C LEU A 54 -1.84 -5.48 6.45
N GLU A 55 -2.61 -6.44 5.93
CA GLU A 55 -3.78 -6.98 6.62
C GLU A 55 -3.39 -7.72 7.91
N ALA A 56 -2.30 -8.49 7.91
CA ALA A 56 -1.76 -9.16 9.10
C ALA A 56 -1.30 -8.15 10.17
N LEU A 57 -0.86 -6.96 9.76
CA LEU A 57 -0.52 -5.83 10.63
C LEU A 57 -1.74 -4.98 11.04
N GLY A 58 -2.95 -5.43 10.71
CA GLY A 58 -4.21 -4.78 11.09
C GLY A 58 -4.64 -3.64 10.17
N LEU A 59 -3.92 -3.37 9.07
CA LEU A 59 -4.30 -2.37 8.08
C LEU A 59 -5.04 -3.02 6.92
N ARG A 60 -6.38 -2.99 6.97
CA ARG A 60 -7.24 -3.47 5.87
C ARG A 60 -7.36 -2.43 4.77
N GLY A 61 -7.09 -2.86 3.53
CA GLY A 61 -7.20 -2.01 2.35
C GLY A 61 -8.61 -2.00 1.78
N GLU A 62 -9.02 -0.87 1.22
CA GLU A 62 -10.28 -0.78 0.51
C GLU A 62 -10.15 -1.35 -0.91
N PRO A 63 -11.12 -2.14 -1.39
CA PRO A 63 -11.11 -2.61 -2.76
C PRO A 63 -11.29 -1.42 -3.70
N VAL A 64 -10.44 -1.33 -4.72
CA VAL A 64 -10.56 -0.34 -5.78
C VAL A 64 -10.98 -1.08 -7.03
N LYS A 65 -12.11 -0.68 -7.63
CA LYS A 65 -12.44 -1.11 -8.98
C LYS A 65 -11.44 -0.44 -9.91
N GLU A 66 -10.76 -1.22 -10.75
CA GLU A 66 -10.11 -0.65 -11.93
C GLU A 66 -11.21 0.07 -12.72
N GLU A 67 -11.21 1.40 -12.70
CA GLU A 67 -11.93 2.16 -13.71
C GLU A 67 -11.16 1.91 -15.01
N ALA A 68 -11.81 1.16 -15.91
CA ALA A 68 -11.32 0.72 -17.21
C ALA A 68 -11.05 1.90 -18.15
#